data_AF-A0A7K4U8E7-F1
#
_entry.id   AF-A0A7K4U8E7-F1
#
_cell.length_a   1.000
_cell.length_b   1.000
_cell.length_c   1.000
_cell.angle_alpha   90.00
_cell.angle_beta   90.00
_cell.angle_gamma   90.00
#
_symmetry.space_group_name_H-M   'P 1'
#
loop_
_entity.id
_entity.type
_entity.pdbx_description
1 polymer ?
#
loop_
_entity_poly.entity_id
_entity_poly.type
_entity_poly.pdbx_seq_one_letter_code
_entity_poly.pdbx_strand_id
1 'polypeptide(L)'
;VPVDGSHWLSMRELLDILRQRGHEVVVVAPEVTMHIKPSENFVMKMFSVPYTQEEMEKDFKAFLHTSFEEGSFVERFLKVYEGMKKVSDMSVACCQHLLQNKELIRYLEESKF
;
A
#
# COMPACT_ATOMS: atom_id res chain seq x y z
N VAL A 1 4.89 8.33 -4.35
CA VAL A 1 4.75 8.20 -2.89
C VAL A 1 4.99 6.74 -2.55
N PRO A 2 5.92 6.40 -1.65
CA PRO A 2 6.16 5.01 -1.27
C PRO A 2 4.91 4.48 -0.54
N VAL A 3 4.29 3.43 -1.07
CA VAL A 3 3.00 2.94 -0.57
C VAL A 3 3.22 1.92 0.55
N ASP A 4 3.76 0.76 0.23
CA ASP A 4 3.94 -0.38 1.15
C ASP A 4 5.12 -1.24 0.67
N GLY A 5 5.40 -2.37 1.35
CA GLY A 5 6.49 -3.27 1.01
C GLY A 5 7.86 -2.73 1.45
N SER A 6 8.89 -2.95 0.63
CA SER A 6 10.27 -2.50 0.94
C SER A 6 10.35 -0.99 1.19
N HIS A 7 9.58 -0.20 0.46
CA HIS A 7 9.58 1.25 0.65
C HIS A 7 9.08 1.66 2.05
N TRP A 8 8.04 0.98 2.56
CA TRP A 8 7.53 1.25 3.91
C TRP A 8 8.55 0.85 4.98
N LEU A 9 9.26 -0.27 4.79
CA LEU A 9 10.29 -0.71 5.72
C LEU A 9 11.41 0.33 5.87
N SER A 10 11.80 0.99 4.78
CA SER A 10 12.75 2.12 4.82
C SER A 10 12.17 3.37 5.46
N MET A 11 10.89 3.67 5.23
CA MET A 11 10.22 4.84 5.84
C MET A 11 10.07 4.72 7.35
N ARG A 12 9.93 3.50 7.89
CA ARG A 12 9.69 3.29 9.33
C ARG A 12 10.73 3.96 10.23
N GLU A 13 12.02 3.83 9.88
CA GLU A 13 13.10 4.46 10.65
C GLU A 13 13.02 6.00 10.60
N LEU A 14 12.64 6.56 9.45
CA LEU A 14 12.45 7.99 9.30
C LEU A 14 11.30 8.52 10.17
N LEU A 15 10.20 7.77 10.30
CA LEU A 15 9.08 8.14 11.16
C LEU A 15 9.51 8.26 12.62
N ASP A 16 10.35 7.34 13.09
CA ASP A 16 10.88 7.34 14.46
C ASP A 16 11.75 8.57 14.71
N ILE A 17 12.61 8.92 13.75
CA ILE A 17 13.45 10.13 13.82
C ILE A 17 12.60 11.41 13.84
N LEU A 18 11.56 11.48 13.01
CA LEU A 18 10.65 12.63 12.96
C LEU A 18 9.92 12.82 14.30
N ARG A 19 9.41 11.73 14.90
CA ARG A 19 8.80 11.77 16.23
C ARG A 19 9.78 12.24 17.29
N GLN A 20 11.01 11.71 17.31
CA GLN A 20 12.04 12.11 18.28
C GLN A 20 12.40 13.61 18.16
N ARG A 21 12.26 14.18 16.97
CA ARG A 21 12.45 15.62 16.71
C ARG A 21 11.23 16.47 17.04
N GLY A 22 10.17 15.88 17.59
CA GLY A 22 8.95 16.59 17.99
C GLY A 22 7.94 16.82 16.87
N HIS A 23 8.10 16.15 15.72
CA HIS A 23 7.09 16.21 14.66
C HIS A 23 5.95 15.23 14.95
N GLU A 24 4.72 15.70 14.80
CA GLU A 24 3.55 14.84 14.70
C GLU A 24 3.48 14.26 13.29
N VAL A 25 3.38 12.94 13.17
CA VAL A 25 3.28 12.26 11.88
C VAL A 25 2.00 11.46 11.81
N VAL A 26 1.26 11.66 10.72
CA VAL A 26 0.06 10.89 10.39
C VAL A 26 0.34 10.00 9.20
N VAL A 27 0.07 8.70 9.36
CA VAL A 27 0.19 7.68 8.31
C VAL A 27 -1.21 7.29 7.87
N VAL A 28 -1.50 7.49 6.58
CA VAL A 28 -2.75 7.07 5.95
C VAL A 28 -2.50 5.78 5.17
N ALA A 29 -3.24 4.72 5.47
CA ALA A 29 -3.09 3.43 4.82
C ALA A 29 -4.43 2.68 4.74
N PRO A 30 -4.61 1.77 3.77
CA PRO A 30 -5.78 0.90 3.77
C PRO A 30 -5.75 -0.06 4.98
N GLU A 31 -6.89 -0.65 5.34
CA GLU A 31 -6.95 -1.69 6.39
C GLU A 31 -6.19 -2.97 6.00
N VAL A 32 -6.06 -3.22 4.69
CA VAL A 32 -5.36 -4.36 4.11
C VAL A 32 -4.01 -3.89 3.58
N THR A 33 -2.93 -4.33 4.22
CA THR A 33 -1.54 -3.89 3.94
C THR A 33 -0.56 -5.06 4.05
N MET A 34 0.58 -4.96 3.39
CA MET A 34 1.68 -5.92 3.53
C MET A 34 2.43 -5.73 4.84
N HIS A 35 2.89 -4.50 5.13
CA HIS A 35 3.82 -4.25 6.23
C HIS A 35 3.44 -3.06 7.14
N ILE A 36 2.40 -2.29 6.80
CA ILE A 36 1.99 -1.13 7.58
C ILE A 36 1.17 -1.60 8.78
N LYS A 37 1.65 -1.32 9.99
CA LYS A 37 0.98 -1.71 11.23
C LYS A 37 0.87 -0.51 12.16
N PRO A 38 -0.17 -0.47 13.03
CA PRO A 38 -0.25 0.53 14.08
C PRO A 38 1.03 0.53 14.94
N SER A 39 1.48 1.72 15.31
CA SER A 39 2.65 1.94 16.14
C SER A 39 2.38 3.13 17.05
N GLU A 40 3.05 3.18 18.21
CA GLU A 40 3.03 4.37 19.06
C GLU A 40 3.76 5.55 18.42
N ASN A 41 4.60 5.30 17.39
CA ASN A 41 5.48 6.30 16.79
C ASN A 41 4.79 7.26 15.82
N PHE A 42 3.53 7.01 15.45
CA PHE A 42 2.76 7.86 14.56
C PHE A 42 1.27 7.64 14.77
N VAL A 43 0.46 8.59 14.34
CA VAL A 43 -1.00 8.40 14.29
C VAL A 43 -1.34 7.68 12.99
N MET A 44 -2.05 6.55 13.08
CA MET A 44 -2.48 5.81 11.91
C MET A 44 -3.96 6.09 11.61
N LYS A 45 -4.26 6.44 10.35
CA LYS A 45 -5.62 6.59 9.82
C LYS A 45 -5.86 5.53 8.76
N MET A 46 -6.84 4.66 9.02
CA MET A 46 -7.17 3.54 8.16
C MET A 46 -8.44 3.78 7.36
N PHE A 47 -8.51 3.18 6.17
CA PHE A 47 -9.72 3.17 5.34
C PHE A 47 -9.95 1.80 4.70
N SER A 48 -11.21 1.44 4.52
CA SER A 48 -11.59 0.15 3.94
C SER A 48 -11.39 0.10 2.44
N VAL A 49 -11.02 -1.08 1.92
CA VAL A 49 -10.74 -1.35 0.51
C VAL A 49 -11.53 -2.56 0.03
N PRO A 50 -11.80 -2.72 -1.28
CA PRO A 50 -12.70 -3.75 -1.80
C PRO A 50 -11.97 -5.07 -2.08
N TYR A 51 -10.97 -5.39 -1.26
CA TYR A 51 -10.19 -6.62 -1.36
C TYR A 51 -9.73 -7.05 0.03
N THR A 52 -9.49 -8.34 0.18
CA THR A 52 -9.05 -8.99 1.42
C THR A 52 -7.53 -9.13 1.49
N GLN A 53 -7.02 -9.40 2.69
CA GLN A 53 -5.61 -9.74 2.89
C GLN A 53 -5.20 -10.96 2.06
N GLU A 54 -6.06 -11.98 2.01
CA GLU A 54 -5.80 -13.21 1.25
C GLU A 54 -5.70 -12.96 -0.25
N GLU A 55 -6.57 -12.11 -0.81
CA GLU A 55 -6.52 -11.72 -2.22
C GLU A 55 -5.23 -10.96 -2.56
N MET A 56 -4.86 -9.99 -1.72
CA MET A 56 -3.62 -9.23 -1.90
C MET A 56 -2.38 -10.16 -1.84
N GLU A 57 -2.31 -11.04 -0.85
CA GLU A 57 -1.19 -11.99 -0.69
C GLU A 57 -1.12 -12.98 -1.85
N LYS A 58 -2.27 -13.48 -2.31
CA LYS A 58 -2.38 -14.36 -3.47
C LYS A 58 -1.86 -13.69 -4.74
N ASP A 59 -2.32 -12.48 -5.02
CA ASP A 59 -1.92 -11.75 -6.22
C ASP A 59 -0.44 -11.35 -6.17
N PHE A 60 0.07 -10.94 -5.01
CA PHE A 60 1.49 -10.66 -4.82
C PHE A 60 2.35 -11.91 -5.03
N LYS A 61 1.95 -13.07 -4.46
CA LYS A 61 2.66 -14.34 -4.63
C LYS A 61 2.63 -14.80 -6.09
N ALA A 62 1.50 -14.65 -6.77
CA ALA A 62 1.37 -14.96 -8.20
C ALA A 62 2.30 -14.09 -9.04
N PHE A 63 2.33 -12.77 -8.78
CA PHE A 63 3.24 -11.85 -9.47
C PHE A 63 4.71 -12.23 -9.28
N LEU A 64 5.13 -12.54 -8.05
CA LEU A 64 6.49 -13.00 -7.78
C LEU A 64 6.80 -14.31 -8.51
N HIS A 65 5.95 -15.32 -8.37
CA HIS A 65 6.15 -16.63 -8.99
C HIS A 65 6.31 -16.50 -10.52
N THR A 66 5.36 -15.83 -11.16
CA THR A 66 5.38 -15.55 -12.60
C THR A 66 6.62 -14.77 -13.05
N SER A 67 7.14 -13.86 -12.22
CA SER A 67 8.33 -13.08 -12.57
C SER A 67 9.60 -13.94 -12.67
N PHE A 68 9.64 -15.09 -11.99
CA PHE A 68 10.79 -16.01 -11.96
C PHE A 68 10.53 -17.37 -12.63
N GLU A 69 9.33 -17.60 -13.17
CA GLU A 69 9.02 -18.81 -13.92
C GLU A 69 9.87 -18.93 -15.20
N GLU A 70 10.35 -20.14 -15.46
CA GLU A 70 10.97 -20.50 -16.74
C GLU A 70 9.90 -20.65 -17.84
N GLY A 71 10.25 -20.36 -19.09
CA GLY A 71 9.35 -20.43 -20.23
C GLY A 71 9.82 -19.61 -21.41
N SER A 72 9.05 -19.62 -22.50
CA SER A 72 9.36 -18.74 -23.62
C SER A 72 9.17 -17.27 -23.24
N PHE A 73 9.90 -16.38 -23.91
CA PHE A 73 9.80 -14.93 -23.68
C PHE A 73 8.35 -14.43 -23.80
N VAL A 74 7.60 -14.92 -24.80
CA VAL A 74 6.22 -14.49 -25.06
C VAL A 74 5.30 -14.92 -23.91
N GLU A 75 5.39 -16.16 -23.45
CA GLU A 75 4.57 -16.65 -22.33
C GLU A 75 4.87 -15.87 -21.05
N ARG A 76 6.15 -15.63 -20.75
CA ARG A 76 6.56 -14.84 -19.59
C ARG A 76 6.05 -13.41 -19.68
N PHE A 77 6.16 -12.78 -20.85
CA PHE A 77 5.66 -11.43 -21.08
C PHE A 77 4.15 -11.33 -20.84
N LEU A 78 3.36 -12.26 -21.39
CA LEU A 78 1.90 -12.28 -21.21
C LEU A 78 1.51 -12.44 -19.74
N LYS A 79 2.14 -13.37 -19.01
CA LYS A 79 1.84 -13.58 -17.59
C LYS A 79 2.23 -12.38 -16.74
N VAL A 80 3.40 -11.77 -16.99
CA VAL A 80 3.83 -10.53 -16.28
C VAL A 80 2.86 -9.39 -16.56
N TYR A 81 2.39 -9.24 -17.80
CA TYR A 81 1.39 -8.24 -18.17
C TYR A 81 0.06 -8.43 -17.43
N GLU A 82 -0.46 -9.66 -17.36
CA GLU A 82 -1.66 -9.96 -16.57
C GLU A 82 -1.48 -9.67 -15.08
N GLY A 83 -0.32 -10.02 -14.51
CA GLY A 83 0.02 -9.71 -13.12
C GLY A 83 0.09 -8.20 -12.86
N MET A 84 0.75 -7.44 -13.75
CA MET A 84 0.81 -5.98 -13.66
C MET A 84 -0.57 -5.35 -13.74
N LYS A 85 -1.45 -5.86 -14.61
CA LYS A 85 -2.82 -5.38 -14.73
C LYS A 85 -3.58 -5.54 -13.41
N LYS A 86 -3.54 -6.72 -12.79
CA LYS A 86 -4.19 -6.95 -11.48
C LYS A 86 -3.68 -6.03 -10.38
N VAL A 87 -2.35 -5.88 -10.28
CA VAL A 87 -1.73 -4.97 -9.30
C VAL A 87 -2.16 -3.52 -9.55
N SER A 88 -2.26 -3.10 -10.81
CA SER A 88 -2.76 -1.77 -11.19
C SER A 88 -4.23 -1.60 -10.81
N ASP A 89 -5.08 -2.58 -11.09
CA ASP A 89 -6.51 -2.52 -10.77
C ASP A 89 -6.73 -2.41 -9.25
N MET A 90 -5.99 -3.18 -8.45
CA MET A 90 -5.99 -3.09 -6.99
C MET A 90 -5.50 -1.72 -6.49
N SER A 91 -4.45 -1.17 -7.11
CA SER A 91 -3.92 0.16 -6.76
C SER A 91 -4.93 1.27 -7.06
N VAL A 92 -5.59 1.21 -8.22
CA VAL A 92 -6.64 2.15 -8.60
C VAL A 92 -7.83 2.06 -7.64
N ALA A 93 -8.26 0.84 -7.30
CA ALA A 93 -9.35 0.62 -6.35
C ALA A 93 -9.01 1.20 -4.96
N CYS A 94 -7.79 0.99 -4.47
CA CYS A 94 -7.31 1.58 -3.22
C CYS A 94 -7.38 3.12 -3.25
N CYS A 95 -6.88 3.75 -4.33
CA CYS A 95 -6.98 5.21 -4.50
C CYS A 95 -8.43 5.70 -4.56
N GLN A 96 -9.31 5.01 -5.27
CA GLN A 96 -10.73 5.37 -5.34
C GLN A 96 -11.39 5.32 -3.96
N HIS A 97 -11.12 4.26 -3.19
CA HIS A 97 -11.68 4.11 -1.84
C HIS A 97 -11.14 5.15 -0.86
N LEU A 98 -9.86 5.49 -0.95
CA LEU A 98 -9.28 6.60 -0.19
C LEU A 98 -10.03 7.92 -0.48
N LEU A 99 -10.18 8.26 -1.75
CA LEU A 99 -10.83 9.51 -2.17
C LEU A 99 -12.33 9.55 -1.86
N GLN A 100 -12.98 8.39 -1.79
CA GLN A 100 -14.38 8.27 -1.42
C GLN A 100 -14.61 8.32 0.10
N ASN A 101 -13.58 8.11 0.91
CA ASN A 101 -13.67 8.24 2.36
C ASN A 101 -13.74 9.73 2.77
N LYS A 102 -14.94 10.29 2.70
CA LYS A 102 -15.21 11.71 2.99
C LYS A 102 -14.79 12.14 4.39
N GLU A 103 -14.91 11.26 5.38
CA GLU A 103 -14.49 11.57 6.75
C GLU A 103 -12.98 11.76 6.82
N LEU A 104 -12.22 10.84 6.23
CA LEU A 104 -10.77 10.90 6.19
C LEU A 104 -10.29 12.09 5.36
N ILE A 105 -10.85 12.32 4.18
CA ILE A 105 -10.50 13.47 3.34
C ILE A 105 -10.76 14.78 4.08
N ARG A 106 -11.92 14.93 4.72
CA ARG A 106 -12.23 16.11 5.53
C ARG A 106 -11.24 16.31 6.67
N TYR A 107 -10.87 15.24 7.38
CA TYR A 107 -9.83 15.30 8.42
C TYR A 107 -8.50 15.82 7.87
N LEU A 108 -8.07 15.33 6.70
CA LEU A 108 -6.83 15.78 6.06
C LEU A 108 -6.89 17.26 5.65
N GLU A 109 -8.01 17.72 5.11
CA GLU A 109 -8.23 19.13 4.75
C GLU A 109 -8.23 20.04 5.98
N GLU A 110 -8.89 19.64 7.06
CA GLU A 110 -8.99 20.40 8.31
C GLU A 110 -7.66 20.47 9.07
N SER A 111 -6.83 19.43 8.96
CA SER A 111 -5.55 19.33 9.68
C SER A 111 -4.46 20.26 9.13
N LYS A 112 -4.60 20.76 7.89
CA LYS A 112 -3.68 21.73 7.25
C LYS A 112 -2.20 21.32 7.34
N PHE A 113 -1.92 20.04 7.07
CA PHE A 113 -0.55 19.52 6.94
C PHE A 113 0.25 20.24 5.83
#